data_AF-A0A3D1PQZ9-F1
#
_entry.id   AF-A0A3D1PQZ9-F1
#
_cell.length_a   1.000
_cell.length_b   1.000
_cell.length_c   1.000
_cell.angle_alpha   90.00
_cell.angle_beta   90.00
_cell.angle_gamma   90.00
#
_symmetry.space_group_name_H-M   'P 1'
#
loop_
_entity.id
_entity.type
_entity.pdbx_description
1 polymer ?
#
loop_
_entity_poly.entity_id
_entity_poly.type
_entity_poly.pdbx_seq_one_letter_code
_entity_poly.pdbx_strand_id
1 'polypeptide(L)' 'ACPPPLAKGDILLHGHTHVPAWQEFGSGNLYLNPGSVAIPKENSAHSYMMLTDSGFAWKDLEGSIYHTLALDCPNCG' A
#
# COMPACT_ATOMS: atom_id res chain seq x y z
N ALA A 1 8.46 12.14 12.99
CA ALA A 1 7.23 12.95 13.08
C ALA A 1 6.12 12.08 13.65
N CYS A 2 5.18 12.66 14.40
CA CYS A 2 4.00 11.90 14.82
C CYS A 2 3.10 11.73 13.59
N PRO A 3 2.58 10.53 13.30
CA PRO A 3 1.59 10.36 12.23
C PRO A 3 0.36 11.25 12.49
N PRO A 4 -0.42 11.60 11.44
CA PRO A 4 -1.68 12.30 11.64
C PRO A 4 -2.59 11.50 12.59
N PRO A 5 -3.58 12.13 13.25
CA PRO A 5 -4.55 11.39 14.04
C PRO A 5 -5.26 10.35 13.17
N LEU A 6 -5.11 9.08 13.51
CA LEU A 6 -5.71 7.94 12.79
C LEU A 6 -6.62 7.18 13.75
N ALA A 7 -7.82 6.85 13.29
CA ALA A 7 -8.71 5.96 14.00
C ALA A 7 -8.24 4.51 13.83
N LYS A 8 -8.75 3.62 14.69
CA LYS A 8 -8.49 2.18 14.60
C LYS A 8 -8.89 1.66 13.21
N GLY A 9 -7.99 0.98 12.51
CA GLY A 9 -8.25 0.42 11.18
C GLY A 9 -8.00 1.35 10.00
N ASP A 10 -7.72 2.64 10.24
CA ASP A 10 -7.40 3.56 9.15
C ASP A 10 -6.09 3.17 8.43
N ILE A 11 -6.03 3.53 7.16
CA ILE A 11 -4.88 3.29 6.29
C ILE A 11 -4.15 4.60 6.03
N LEU A 12 -2.86 4.64 6.37
CA LEU A 12 -1.94 5.69 5.98
C LEU A 12 -1.33 5.36 4.62
N LEU A 13 -1.93 5.89 3.55
CA LEU A 13 -1.37 5.81 2.21
C LEU A 13 -0.39 6.97 1.97
N HIS A 14 0.87 6.65 1.71
CA HIS A 14 1.93 7.63 1.64
C HIS A 14 2.90 7.35 0.48
N GLY A 15 3.49 8.40 -0.07
CA GLY A 15 4.50 8.31 -1.13
C GLY A 15 5.85 8.88 -0.69
N HIS A 16 6.44 9.73 -1.53
CA HIS A 16 7.66 10.54 -1.29
C HIS A 16 8.98 9.77 -1.14
N THR A 17 9.01 8.63 -0.45
CA THR A 17 10.23 7.82 -0.29
C THR A 17 10.65 7.16 -1.59
N HIS A 18 9.67 6.86 -2.47
CA HIS A 18 9.81 6.08 -3.69
C HIS A 18 10.20 4.61 -3.45
N VAL A 19 9.90 4.11 -2.25
CA VAL A 19 10.09 2.71 -1.85
C VAL A 19 8.72 2.17 -1.46
N PRO A 20 8.24 1.08 -2.08
CA PRO A 20 6.93 0.53 -1.76
C PRO A 20 6.92 -0.08 -0.36
N ALA A 21 5.75 -0.06 0.30
CA ALA A 21 5.60 -0.52 1.68
C ALA A 21 4.20 -1.07 1.94
N TRP A 22 4.11 -2.05 2.85
CA TRP A 22 2.88 -2.72 3.28
C TRP A 22 3.07 -3.19 4.74
N GLN A 23 2.89 -2.29 5.70
CA GLN A 23 3.22 -2.57 7.10
C GLN A 23 2.04 -2.31 8.01
N GLU A 24 1.76 -3.25 8.91
CA GLU A 24 0.85 -3.02 10.03
C GLU A 24 1.51 -2.15 11.09
N PHE A 25 0.73 -1.27 11.73
CA PHE A 25 1.19 -0.48 12.86
C PHE A 25 0.03 -0.09 13.79
N GLY A 26 0.38 0.44 14.97
CA GLY A 26 -0.59 1.04 15.89
C GLY A 26 -1.70 0.07 16.30
N SER A 27 -2.96 0.52 16.17
CA SER A 27 -4.15 -0.25 16.56
C SER A 27 -4.80 -0.91 15.35
N GLY A 28 -4.05 -1.74 14.62
CA GLY A 28 -4.53 -2.40 13.41
C GLY A 28 -4.63 -1.46 12.20
N ASN A 29 -3.74 -0.47 12.13
CA ASN A 29 -3.63 0.44 11.01
C ASN A 29 -2.68 -0.12 9.96
N LEU A 30 -2.83 0.30 8.70
CA LEU A 30 -1.92 -0.08 7.61
C LEU A 30 -1.17 1.13 7.08
N TYR A 31 0.15 1.02 7.00
CA TYR A 31 1.01 1.94 6.28
C TYR A 31 1.31 1.36 4.91
N LEU A 32 0.79 2.02 3.87
CA LEU A 32 0.95 1.59 2.49
C LEU A 32 1.72 2.63 1.69
N ASN A 33 2.63 2.18 0.83
CA ASN A 33 3.30 3.01 -0.14
C ASN A 33 3.29 2.31 -1.51
N PRO A 34 2.74 2.94 -2.56
CA PRO A 34 2.66 2.33 -3.88
C PRO A 34 4.02 2.22 -4.58
N GLY A 35 5.08 2.83 -4.03
CA GLY A 35 6.37 2.95 -4.68
C GLY A 35 6.43 4.21 -5.54
N SER A 36 7.09 4.13 -6.69
CA SER A 36 7.22 5.25 -7.61
C SER A 36 7.11 4.77 -9.04
N VAL A 37 6.30 5.47 -9.83
CA VAL A 37 6.22 5.26 -11.29
C VAL A 37 7.44 5.79 -12.03
N ALA A 38 8.13 6.81 -11.50
CA ALA A 38 9.16 7.55 -12.24
C ALA A 38 10.58 7.30 -11.72
N ILE A 39 10.78 7.25 -10.41
CA ILE A 39 12.11 7.19 -9.79
C ILE A 39 12.10 6.19 -8.63
N PRO A 40 11.92 4.88 -8.87
CA PRO A 40 11.93 3.88 -7.82
C PRO A 40 13.31 3.81 -7.14
N LYS A 41 13.30 3.51 -5.84
CA LYS A 41 14.53 3.33 -5.05
C LYS A 41 14.65 1.90 -4.57
N GLU A 42 15.84 1.54 -4.07
CA GLU A 42 16.12 0.21 -3.49
C GLU A 42 15.87 -0.95 -4.46
N ASN A 43 16.11 -0.73 -5.77
CA ASN A 43 15.83 -1.69 -6.84
C ASN A 43 14.36 -2.17 -6.87
N SER A 44 13.44 -1.36 -6.35
CA SER A 44 12.00 -1.63 -6.47
C SER A 44 11.50 -1.40 -7.90
N ALA A 45 10.35 -2.01 -8.22
CA ALA A 45 9.71 -1.85 -9.52
C ALA A 45 9.18 -0.42 -9.72
N HIS A 46 9.15 0.03 -10.97
CA HIS A 46 8.33 1.17 -11.36
C HIS A 46 6.87 0.79 -11.16
N SER A 47 6.21 1.40 -10.19
CA SER A 47 5.01 0.80 -9.61
C SER A 47 3.92 1.77 -9.24
N TYR A 48 2.70 1.23 -9.23
CA TYR A 48 1.50 1.84 -8.68
C TYR A 48 0.70 0.79 -7.90
N MET A 49 -0.29 1.25 -7.13
CA MET A 49 -1.16 0.39 -6.34
C MET A 49 -2.62 0.58 -6.76
N MET A 50 -3.38 -0.51 -6.78
CA MET A 50 -4.82 -0.53 -7.00
C MET A 50 -5.53 -1.10 -5.78
N LEU A 51 -6.64 -0.49 -5.39
CA LEU A 51 -7.64 -1.10 -4.51
C LEU A 51 -8.64 -1.87 -5.38
N THR A 52 -8.84 -3.15 -5.08
CA THR A 52 -9.74 -4.09 -5.75
C THR A 52 -10.72 -4.67 -4.73
N ASP A 53 -11.70 -5.43 -5.20
CA ASP A 53 -12.66 -6.13 -4.33
C ASP A 53 -12.00 -7.10 -3.35
N SER A 54 -10.79 -7.58 -3.70
CA SER A 54 -9.99 -8.51 -2.91
C SER A 54 -8.92 -7.85 -2.03
N GLY A 55 -8.83 -6.52 -2.01
CA GLY A 55 -7.82 -5.77 -1.24
C GLY A 55 -6.91 -4.91 -2.12
N PHE A 56 -5.63 -4.81 -1.79
CA PHE A 56 -4.66 -4.00 -2.54
C PHE A 56 -3.77 -4.85 -3.44
N ALA A 57 -3.45 -4.34 -4.62
CA ALA A 57 -2.50 -4.94 -5.55
C ALA A 57 -1.48 -3.91 -6.01
N TRP A 58 -0.20 -4.23 -5.90
CA TRP A 58 0.88 -3.45 -6.49
C TRP A 58 1.22 -4.04 -7.85
N LYS A 59 1.34 -3.15 -8.83
CA LYS A 59 1.57 -3.49 -10.21
C LYS A 59 2.76 -2.74 -10.76
N ASP A 60 3.49 -3.39 -11.66
CA ASP A 60 4.43 -2.69 -12.55
C ASP A 60 3.67 -1.91 -13.63
N LEU A 61 4.40 -1.14 -14.45
CA LEU A 61 3.79 -0.30 -15.49
C LEU A 61 3.20 -1.12 -16.63
N GLU A 62 3.62 -2.36 -16.79
CA GLU A 62 3.10 -3.36 -17.72
C GLU A 62 1.78 -4.00 -17.21
N GLY A 63 1.44 -3.76 -15.95
CA GLY A 63 0.21 -4.23 -15.30
C GLY A 63 0.35 -5.58 -14.60
N SER A 64 1.56 -6.15 -14.54
CA SER A 64 1.85 -7.38 -13.81
C SER A 64 1.77 -7.12 -12.32
N ILE A 65 1.05 -7.97 -11.60
CA ILE A 65 0.96 -7.89 -10.15
C ILE A 65 2.21 -8.55 -9.56
N TYR A 66 2.94 -7.80 -8.72
CA TYR A 66 4.10 -8.33 -8.01
C TYR A 66 3.88 -8.42 -6.49
N HIS A 67 2.84 -7.76 -5.96
CA HIS A 67 2.44 -7.91 -4.56
C HIS A 67 0.93 -7.68 -4.37
N THR A 68 0.34 -8.37 -3.40
CA THR A 68 -1.07 -8.24 -3.02
C THR A 68 -1.20 -8.25 -1.50
N LEU A 69 -2.10 -7.42 -0.98
CA LEU A 69 -2.51 -7.40 0.42
C LEU A 69 -4.02 -7.59 0.48
N ALA A 70 -4.47 -8.72 1.03
CA ALA A 70 -5.89 -8.95 1.24
C ALA A 70 -6.40 -8.02 2.35
N LEU A 71 -7.56 -7.40 2.11
CA LEU A 71 -8.32 -6.77 3.18
C LEU A 71 -9.34 -7.80 3.66
N ASP A 72 -9.22 -8.23 4.91
CA ASP A 72 -10.27 -8.99 5.55
C ASP A 72 -11.49 -8.07 5.62
N CYS A 73 -12.45 -8.31 4.72
CA CYS A 73 -13.75 -7.65 4.72
C CYS A 73 -14.69 -8.53 5.56
N PRO A 74 -14.90 -8.26 6.86
CA PRO A 74 -15.79 -9.06 7.69
C PRO A 74 -17.27 -8.99 7.27
N ASN A 75 -17.62 -8.12 6.30
CA ASN A 75 -19.00 -7.90 5.84
C ASN A 75 -19.18 -8.16 4.34
N CYS A 76 -18.24 -8.84 3.68
CA CYS A 76 -18.43 -9.33 2.32
C CYS A 76 -19.09 -10.72 2.37
N GLY A 77 -20.33 -10.75 2.88
CA GLY A 77 -21.13 -11.95 3.16
C GLY A 77 -22.16 -11.71 4.24
#